data_AF-W4V332-F1
#
_entry.id   AF-W4V332-F1
#
_cell.length_a   1.000
_cell.length_b   1.000
_cell.length_c   1.000
_cell.angle_alpha   90.00
_cell.angle_beta   90.00
_cell.angle_gamma   90.00
#
_symmetry.space_group_name_H-M   'P 1'
#
loop_
_entity.id
_entity.type
_entity.pdbx_description
1 polymer ?
#
loop_
_entity_poly.entity_id
_entity_poly.type
_entity_poly.pdbx_seq_one_letter_code
_entity_poly.pdbx_strand_id
1 'polypeptide(L)' 'MKGGGTAKGIIDMVREFECEVVGIGVVIETLEPSKKLVDDYVSLLTLNIVNTEEKLIDVKPSKGWM' A
#
# COMPACT_ATOMS: atom_id res chain seq x y z
N MET A 1 2.35 -0.48 -0.55
CA MET A 1 1.95 -0.80 0.81
C MET A 1 2.10 -2.29 1.10
N LYS A 2 2.92 -2.66 2.10
CA LYS A 2 3.00 -4.04 2.61
C LYS A 2 1.94 -4.28 3.69
N GLY A 3 2.18 -3.81 4.92
CA GLY A 3 1.22 -3.90 6.03
C GLY A 3 0.43 -2.61 6.29
N GLY A 4 0.88 -1.46 5.77
CA GLY A 4 0.23 -0.16 5.98
C GLY A 4 0.66 0.62 7.23
N GLY A 5 1.61 0.10 8.02
CA GLY A 5 2.04 0.74 9.27
C GLY A 5 2.56 2.17 9.12
N THR A 6 3.33 2.46 8.07
CA THR A 6 3.81 3.82 7.79
C THR A 6 2.67 4.78 7.47
N ALA A 7 1.71 4.36 6.64
CA ALA A 7 0.54 5.18 6.32
C ALA A 7 -0.31 5.42 7.58
N LYS A 8 -0.50 4.39 8.40
CA LYS A 8 -1.22 4.49 9.68
C LYS A 8 -0.56 5.51 10.62
N GLY A 9 0.77 5.45 10.76
CA GLY A 9 1.51 6.41 11.57
C GLY A 9 1.37 7.86 11.07
N ILE A 10 1.34 8.06 9.75
CA ILE A 10 1.10 9.40 9.17
C ILE A 10 -0.33 9.86 9.46
N ILE A 11 -1.34 8.99 9.31
CA ILE A 11 -2.74 9.32 9.64
C ILE A 11 -2.86 9.72 11.11
N ASP A 12 -2.27 8.93 12.02
CA ASP A 12 -2.34 9.22 13.45
C ASP A 12 -1.59 10.51 13.79
N MET A 13 -0.44 10.79 13.15
CA MET A 13 0.28 12.05 13.29
C MET A 13 -0.55 13.26 12.83
N VAL A 14 -1.21 13.19 11.67
CA VAL A 14 -2.02 14.28 11.13
C VAL A 14 -3.23 14.58 12.03
N ARG A 15 -3.80 13.55 12.67
CA ARG A 15 -4.90 13.71 13.64
C ARG A 15 -4.51 14.51 14.88
N GLU A 16 -3.26 14.44 15.33
CA GLU A 16 -2.76 15.27 16.45
C GLU A 16 -2.79 16.78 16.14
N PHE A 17 -2.89 17.14 14.86
CA PHE A 17 -3.04 18.52 14.39
C PHE A 17 -4.48 18.87 13.98
N GLU A 18 -5.48 18.10 14.44
CA GLU A 18 -6.91 18.28 14.10
C GLU A 18 -7.16 18.28 12.57
N CYS A 19 -6.33 17.56 11.83
CA CYS A 19 -6.40 17.46 10.37
C CYS A 19 -6.88 16.06 9.95
N GLU A 20 -7.43 15.98 8.73
CA GLU A 20 -7.90 14.73 8.14
C GLU A 20 -7.12 14.39 6.85
N VAL A 21 -6.80 13.11 6.68
CA VAL A 21 -6.20 12.61 5.44
C VAL A 21 -7.31 12.37 4.43
N VAL A 22 -7.31 13.16 3.35
CA VAL A 22 -8.34 13.08 2.29
C VAL A 22 -8.09 11.98 1.26
N GLY A 23 -6.91 11.34 1.29
CA GLY A 23 -6.58 10.25 0.38
C GLY A 23 -5.15 9.75 0.53
N ILE A 24 -4.91 8.51 0.10
CA ILE A 24 -3.62 7.84 0.20
C ILE A 24 -3.27 7.22 -1.15
N GLY A 25 -2.14 7.65 -1.71
CA GLY A 25 -1.57 7.09 -2.93
C GLY A 25 -0.28 6.33 -2.63
N VAL A 26 -0.13 5.12 -3.18
CA VAL A 26 1.12 4.36 -3.11
C VAL A 26 1.54 3.88 -4.50
N VAL A 27 2.84 3.79 -4.74
CA VAL A 27 3.34 3.33 -6.06
C VAL A 27 3.12 1.82 -6.22
N ILE A 28 3.53 1.02 -5.24
CA ILE A 28 3.45 -0.45 -5.28
C ILE A 28 2.77 -0.95 -4.02
N GLU A 29 1.78 -1.83 -4.10
CA GLU A 29 1.26 -2.66 -2.99
C GLU A 29 1.67 -4.13 -3.09
N THR A 30 1.60 -4.88 -2.00
CA THR A 30 1.78 -6.34 -2.01
C THR A 30 0.45 -7.04 -1.78
N LEU A 31 0.26 -8.25 -2.33
CA LEU A 31 -0.95 -9.04 -2.04
C LEU A 31 -0.99 -9.49 -0.57
N GLU A 32 0.16 -9.89 -0.01
CA GLU A 32 0.26 -10.34 1.38
C GLU A 32 0.93 -9.29 2.28
N PRO A 33 0.41 -9.05 3.50
CA PRO A 33 -0.85 -9.59 4.03
C PRO A 33 -2.08 -9.03 3.30
N SER A 34 -3.11 -9.84 3.07
CA SER A 34 -4.35 -9.38 2.43
C SER A 34 -5.05 -8.26 3.20
N LYS A 35 -5.06 -8.34 4.54
CA LYS A 35 -5.56 -7.28 5.42
C LYS A 35 -4.48 -6.25 5.72
N LYS A 36 -4.74 -4.99 5.37
CA LYS A 36 -3.86 -3.85 5.67
C LYS A 36 -4.30 -3.15 6.95
N LEU A 37 -3.41 -2.34 7.53
CA LEU A 37 -3.69 -1.48 8.69
C LEU A 37 -4.45 -0.19 8.33
N VAL A 38 -4.55 0.09 7.03
CA VAL A 38 -5.17 1.27 6.46
C VAL A 38 -6.00 0.81 5.27
N ASP A 39 -7.26 1.20 5.29
CA ASP A 39 -8.21 1.02 4.19
C ASP A 39 -8.22 2.30 3.31
N ASP A 40 -8.89 2.28 2.16
CA ASP A 40 -9.05 3.44 1.28
C ASP A 40 -7.73 4.08 0.78
N TYR A 41 -6.92 3.28 0.10
CA TYR A 41 -5.76 3.76 -0.65
C TYR A 41 -5.85 3.36 -2.13
N VAL A 42 -5.17 4.13 -2.97
CA VAL A 42 -4.95 3.81 -4.38
C VAL A 42 -3.49 3.39 -4.56
N SER A 43 -3.28 2.25 -5.23
CA SER A 43 -1.97 1.78 -5.64
C SER A 43 -1.82 1.86 -7.17
N LEU A 44 -0.64 2.16 -7.70
CA LEU A 44 -0.41 2.12 -9.14
C LEU A 44 -0.09 0.71 -9.64
N LEU A 45 0.67 -0.04 -8.85
CA LEU A 45 1.17 -1.38 -9.15
C LEU A 45 0.92 -2.34 -8.00
N THR A 46 0.75 -3.62 -8.32
CA THR A 46 0.67 -4.73 -7.38
C THR A 46 1.87 -5.66 -7.58
N LEU A 47 2.67 -5.82 -6.53
CA LEU A 47 3.74 -6.80 -6.42
C LEU A 47 3.14 -8.13 -5.92
N ASN A 48 3.18 -9.14 -6.78
CA ASN A 48 2.61 -10.45 -6.53
C ASN A 48 3.65 -11.39 -5.89
N ILE A 49 4.77 -11.61 -6.58
CA ILE A 49 5.80 -12.58 -6.18
C ILE A 49 7.18 -11.94 -6.26
N VAL A 50 8.01 -12.20 -5.25
CA VAL A 50 9.46 -11.98 -5.29
C VAL A 50 10.12 -13.32 -5.03
N ASN A 51 10.66 -13.95 -6.06
CA ASN A 51 11.44 -15.18 -5.96
C ASN A 51 12.92 -14.85 -6.16
N THR A 52 13.69 -14.85 -5.07
CA THR A 52 15.12 -14.53 -5.10
C THR A 52 15.98 -15.64 -5.66
N GLU A 53 15.55 -16.90 -5.55
CA GLU A 53 16.28 -18.07 -6.07
C GLU A 53 16.20 -18.10 -7.60
N GLU A 54 15.01 -17.94 -8.15
CA GLU A 54 14.76 -17.88 -9.59
C GLU A 54 15.03 -16.50 -10.22
N LYS A 55 15.43 -15.51 -9.39
CA LYS A 55 15.64 -14.10 -9.79
C LYS A 55 14.42 -13.52 -10.54
N LEU A 56 13.22 -13.86 -10.09
CA LEU A 56 11.96 -13.48 -10.70
C LEU A 56 11.17 -12.53 -9.80
N ILE A 57 10.63 -11.47 -10.40
CA ILE A 57 9.72 -10.53 -9.74
C ILE A 57 8.48 -10.38 -10.61
N ASP A 58 7.30 -10.70 -10.06
CA ASP A 58 6.00 -10.51 -10.74
C ASP A 58 5.32 -9.24 -10.24
N VAL A 59 5.18 -8.25 -11.12
CA VAL A 59 4.51 -6.96 -10.87
C VAL A 59 3.49 -6.69 -11.97
N LYS A 60 2.30 -6.22 -11.58
CA LYS A 60 1.20 -5.90 -12.51
C LYS A 60 0.60 -4.53 -12.20
N PRO A 61 -0.04 -3.85 -13.16
CA PRO A 61 -0.89 -2.70 -12.87
C PRO A 61 -1.94 -3.04 -11.79
N SER A 62 -2.15 -2.13 -10.86
CA SER A 62 -3.19 -2.31 -9.85
C SER A 62 -4.58 -2.19 -10.47
N LYS A 63 -5.51 -3.01 -9.98
CA LYS A 63 -6.91 -2.99 -10.42
C LYS A 63 -7.71 -1.82 -9.82
N GLY A 64 -7.18 -1.14 -8.82
CA GLY A 64 -7.94 -0.20 -7.98
C GLY A 64 -8.31 1.15 -8.60
N TRP A 65 -7.80 1.49 -9.78
CA TRP A 65 -8.02 2.78 -10.45
C TRP A 65 -8.30 2.67 -11.95
N MET A 66 -8.47 1.44 -12.46
CA MET A 66 -8.69 1.14 -13.88
C MET A 66 -10.15 0.78 -14.14
#